data_AF-A0A1M7TGQ2-F1
#
_entry.id   AF-A0A1M7TGQ2-F1
#
_cell.length_a   1.000
_cell.length_b   1.000
_cell.length_c   1.000
_cell.angle_alpha   90.00
_cell.angle_beta   90.00
_cell.angle_gamma   90.00
#
_symmetry.space_group_name_H-M   'P 1'
#
loop_
_entity.id
_entity.type
_entity.pdbx_description
1 polymer ?
#
loop_
_entity_poly.entity_id
_entity_poly.type
_entity_poly.pdbx_seq_one_letter_code
_entity_poly.pdbx_strand_id
1 'polypeptide(L)'
;MIYRKVVCKAVTPIISKGPNKEGKTYDFGLTGQSIKGVLHYWFRAVAPRVINIYELSFPKDTTGMDPEAKKKLEKQIEELRKRFENEKYKGLKFLEEQIFGSQNKRAPFGMWVEFEERDLEPIINIVEYYDNRSKRTRTDYSLAYSVYGTVKIPDDKVERSAKWLRAGSKFEIYITAESQEVFDVIFALLKLTSLVGGFGAKTTKGFGQFEIVDVFDENDKALGIKFEKVLDPNEPLQEKIDKVLKEVRIQTVKLLDAKNVSKFLGFEKSVKDEQNITLLEFPNFTNNAYIVFDKEEVKPDRDPLNLIRNLYRASQDPEKLGWYRALKRRLRYYQEVVQNRENKNVSPENNFISKDSVEEIIKGLNGKDSVDVEVRSAFLGLPIQYSRLKVKGSVDKVTFYSIVKLSDKTENGRKTSPLRIIFVKTGQEYAAYCLILKSHLSDEFVEQADSTIRYTLKSDNSKVNGHININWNNVESLLKKNLKNERGDVNGK
;
A
#
# COMPACT_ATOMS: atom_id res chain seq x y z
N MET A 1 -0.25 -28.11 19.96
CA MET A 1 0.27 -26.75 19.67
C MET A 1 1.43 -26.93 18.72
N ILE A 2 1.45 -26.20 17.62
CA ILE A 2 2.47 -26.30 16.57
C ILE A 2 3.48 -25.18 16.77
N TYR A 3 4.76 -25.51 16.62
CA TYR A 3 5.84 -24.54 16.58
C TYR A 3 6.56 -24.61 15.23
N ARG A 4 6.80 -23.45 14.62
CA ARG A 4 7.54 -23.32 13.36
C ARG A 4 8.47 -22.11 13.41
N LYS A 5 9.69 -22.29 12.91
CA LYS A 5 10.64 -21.21 12.65
C LYS A 5 10.73 -20.97 11.15
N VAL A 6 10.38 -19.77 10.71
CA VAL A 6 10.42 -19.38 9.30
C VAL A 6 11.61 -18.45 9.08
N VAL A 7 12.61 -18.94 8.35
CA VAL A 7 13.82 -18.16 8.05
C VAL A 7 13.58 -17.34 6.80
N CYS A 8 13.68 -16.03 6.94
CA CYS A 8 13.49 -15.07 5.88
C CYS A 8 14.81 -14.37 5.53
N LYS A 9 14.90 -13.86 4.30
CA LYS A 9 16.02 -13.03 3.85
C LYS A 9 15.49 -11.72 3.29
N ALA A 10 16.03 -10.61 3.77
CA ALA A 10 15.70 -9.29 3.24
C ALA A 10 16.18 -9.16 1.80
N VAL A 11 15.28 -8.82 0.89
CA VAL A 11 15.59 -8.48 -0.52
C VAL A 11 15.93 -7.00 -0.64
N THR A 12 15.25 -6.16 0.14
CA THR A 12 15.51 -4.72 0.23
C THR A 12 15.66 -4.31 1.69
N PRO A 13 16.30 -3.16 1.97
CA PRO A 13 16.43 -2.64 3.33
C PRO A 13 15.12 -2.68 4.12
N ILE A 14 15.13 -3.26 5.32
CA ILE A 14 13.99 -3.15 6.26
C ILE A 14 14.24 -1.95 7.15
N ILE A 15 13.37 -0.94 7.08
CA ILE A 15 13.54 0.32 7.78
C ILE A 15 12.59 0.37 8.99
N SER A 16 13.09 0.78 10.16
CA SER A 16 12.23 1.00 11.34
C SER A 16 11.28 2.19 11.16
N LYS A 17 10.35 2.39 12.09
CA LYS A 17 9.51 3.59 12.10
C LYS A 17 10.38 4.85 12.21
N GLY A 18 9.97 5.92 11.53
CA GLY A 18 10.63 7.23 11.59
C GLY A 18 10.59 7.83 12.99
N PRO A 19 11.22 9.01 13.19
CA PRO A 19 11.33 9.65 14.50
C PRO A 19 9.98 9.82 15.21
N ASN A 20 9.98 9.70 16.53
CA ASN A 20 8.79 9.94 17.36
C ASN A 20 8.34 11.42 17.29
N LYS A 21 7.19 11.76 17.89
CA LYS A 21 6.67 13.14 17.92
C LYS A 21 7.63 14.14 18.56
N GLU A 22 8.56 13.67 19.40
CA GLU A 22 9.60 14.46 20.07
C GLU A 22 10.89 14.57 19.24
N GLY A 23 10.93 13.97 18.05
CA GLY A 23 12.09 13.99 17.17
C GLY A 23 13.17 12.96 17.49
N LYS A 24 13.03 12.14 18.53
CA LYS A 24 13.95 11.04 18.84
C LYS A 24 13.73 9.88 17.86
N THR A 25 14.82 9.33 17.33
CA THR A 25 14.77 8.13 16.48
C THR A 25 14.53 6.89 17.33
N TYR A 26 13.67 5.99 16.89
CA TYR A 26 13.56 4.67 17.48
C TYR A 26 14.77 3.82 17.10
N ASP A 27 15.21 2.96 18.00
CA ASP A 27 16.05 1.82 17.64
C ASP A 27 15.34 0.96 16.58
N PHE A 28 16.14 0.20 15.82
CA PHE A 28 15.55 -0.73 14.88
C PHE A 28 14.77 -1.82 15.65
N GLY A 29 13.48 -1.95 15.33
CA GLY A 29 12.61 -2.94 15.95
C GLY A 29 11.66 -3.55 14.92
N LEU A 30 11.99 -4.77 14.48
CA LEU A 30 11.05 -5.63 13.78
C LEU A 30 10.42 -6.55 14.83
N THR A 31 9.15 -6.31 15.17
CA THR A 31 8.46 -7.04 16.25
C THR A 31 7.39 -7.98 15.72
N GLY A 32 7.09 -9.04 16.46
CA GLY A 32 5.99 -9.94 16.10
C GLY A 32 4.64 -9.21 15.96
N GLN A 33 4.42 -8.16 16.76
CA GLN A 33 3.22 -7.34 16.66
C GLN A 33 3.14 -6.53 15.36
N SER A 34 4.28 -6.01 14.86
CA SER A 34 4.28 -5.27 13.59
C SER A 34 4.05 -6.20 12.40
N ILE A 35 4.66 -7.39 12.41
CA ILE A 35 4.41 -8.43 11.40
C ILE A 35 2.93 -8.86 11.45
N LYS A 36 2.38 -9.14 12.65
CA LYS A 36 0.96 -9.48 12.82
C LYS A 36 0.03 -8.43 12.21
N GLY A 37 0.32 -7.15 12.44
CA GLY A 37 -0.45 -6.05 11.85
C GLY A 37 -0.38 -6.01 10.32
N VAL A 38 0.78 -6.33 9.72
CA VAL A 38 0.93 -6.41 8.26
C VAL A 38 0.19 -7.62 7.70
N LEU A 39 0.29 -8.80 8.33
CA LEU A 39 -0.46 -9.98 7.92
C LEU A 39 -1.97 -9.73 8.01
N HIS A 40 -2.42 -9.05 9.06
CA HIS A 40 -3.82 -8.67 9.24
C HIS A 40 -4.30 -7.68 8.16
N TYR A 41 -3.47 -6.71 7.79
CA TYR A 41 -3.75 -5.81 6.66
C TYR A 41 -3.94 -6.59 5.34
N TRP A 42 -3.03 -7.52 5.04
CA TRP A 42 -3.14 -8.32 3.82
C TRP A 42 -4.30 -9.29 3.87
N PHE A 43 -4.60 -9.83 5.04
CA PHE A 43 -5.78 -10.65 5.25
C PHE A 43 -7.07 -9.89 4.92
N ARG A 44 -7.24 -8.66 5.45
CA ARG A 44 -8.36 -7.79 5.08
C ARG A 44 -8.49 -7.58 3.58
N ALA A 45 -7.37 -7.39 2.90
CA ALA A 45 -7.36 -7.20 1.45
C ALA A 45 -7.84 -8.44 0.67
N VAL A 46 -7.64 -9.65 1.21
CA VAL A 46 -8.02 -10.92 0.57
C VAL A 46 -9.41 -11.40 0.96
N ALA A 47 -9.87 -11.12 2.18
CA ALA A 47 -11.14 -11.61 2.72
C ALA A 47 -12.37 -11.45 1.78
N PRO A 48 -12.53 -10.34 1.03
CA PRO A 48 -13.61 -10.21 0.05
C PRO A 48 -13.60 -11.24 -1.10
N ARG A 49 -12.48 -11.93 -1.35
CA ARG A 49 -12.40 -13.05 -2.31
C ARG A 49 -12.81 -14.39 -1.70
N VAL A 50 -12.92 -14.45 -0.37
CA VAL A 50 -13.17 -15.68 0.38
C VAL A 50 -14.63 -15.75 0.81
N ILE A 51 -15.19 -14.65 1.29
CA ILE A 51 -16.53 -14.58 1.88
C ILE A 51 -17.29 -13.30 1.47
N ASN A 52 -18.61 -13.30 1.68
CA ASN A 52 -19.37 -12.07 1.83
C ASN A 52 -18.91 -11.35 3.12
N ILE A 53 -18.31 -10.17 2.95
CA ILE A 53 -17.75 -9.39 4.08
C ILE A 53 -18.78 -8.58 4.85
N TYR A 54 -19.94 -8.30 4.25
CA TYR A 54 -20.95 -7.41 4.82
C TYR A 54 -21.83 -8.13 5.83
N GLU A 55 -22.17 -9.38 5.54
CA GLU A 55 -23.18 -10.12 6.28
C GLU A 55 -22.66 -11.44 6.84
N LEU A 56 -23.28 -11.88 7.94
CA LEU A 56 -23.17 -13.26 8.42
C LEU A 56 -24.27 -14.09 7.78
N SER A 57 -23.95 -15.32 7.42
CA SER A 57 -24.94 -16.30 7.00
C SER A 57 -25.44 -17.07 8.22
N PHE A 58 -26.71 -17.45 8.21
CA PHE A 58 -27.28 -18.26 9.28
C PHE A 58 -28.06 -19.42 8.65
N PRO A 59 -27.89 -20.66 9.13
CA PRO A 59 -28.68 -21.79 8.65
C PRO A 59 -30.18 -21.50 8.79
N LYS A 60 -30.92 -21.55 7.68
CA LYS A 60 -32.37 -21.35 7.67
C LYS A 60 -33.14 -22.64 7.95
N ASP A 61 -32.55 -23.77 7.55
CA ASP A 61 -33.12 -25.08 7.76
C ASP A 61 -32.48 -25.76 8.98
N THR A 62 -33.31 -26.02 10.00
CA THR A 62 -32.94 -26.77 11.21
C THR A 62 -33.72 -28.08 11.31
N THR A 63 -34.39 -28.47 10.22
CA THR A 63 -35.24 -29.67 10.18
C THR A 63 -34.36 -30.92 10.37
N GLY A 64 -34.74 -31.77 11.32
CA GLY A 64 -33.99 -32.96 11.67
C GLY A 64 -32.81 -32.75 12.64
N MET A 65 -32.55 -31.52 13.11
CA MET A 65 -31.62 -31.31 14.22
C MET A 65 -32.22 -31.73 15.55
N ASP A 66 -31.39 -32.29 16.42
CA ASP A 66 -31.74 -32.54 17.81
C ASP A 66 -32.17 -31.23 18.52
N PRO A 67 -33.21 -31.25 19.38
CA PRO A 67 -33.71 -30.06 20.06
C PRO A 67 -32.66 -29.28 20.86
N GLU A 68 -31.69 -29.96 21.47
CA GLU A 68 -30.63 -29.31 22.24
C GLU A 68 -29.61 -28.63 21.32
N ALA A 69 -29.24 -29.31 20.23
CA ALA A 69 -28.37 -28.75 19.19
C ALA A 69 -28.99 -27.50 18.54
N LYS A 70 -30.31 -27.54 18.28
CA LYS A 70 -31.07 -26.40 17.75
C LYS A 70 -31.05 -25.22 18.72
N LYS A 71 -31.36 -25.44 20.00
CA LYS A 71 -31.34 -24.39 21.03
C LYS A 71 -29.95 -23.76 21.17
N LYS A 72 -28.89 -24.58 21.11
CA LYS A 72 -27.50 -24.10 21.16
C LYS A 72 -27.16 -23.23 19.94
N LEU A 73 -27.59 -23.66 18.76
CA LEU A 73 -27.37 -22.90 17.52
C LEU A 73 -28.12 -21.56 17.55
N GLU A 74 -29.39 -21.55 17.94
CA GLU A 74 -30.20 -20.32 18.06
C GLU A 74 -29.56 -19.33 19.04
N LYS A 75 -29.10 -19.80 20.19
CA LYS A 75 -28.36 -18.96 21.15
C LYS A 75 -27.08 -18.36 20.54
N GLN A 76 -26.29 -19.17 19.83
CA GLN A 76 -25.09 -18.68 19.15
C GLN A 76 -25.40 -17.65 18.07
N ILE A 77 -26.47 -17.85 17.30
CA ILE A 77 -26.92 -16.91 16.26
C ILE A 77 -27.28 -15.56 16.90
N GLU A 78 -28.04 -15.58 18.00
CA GLU A 78 -28.46 -14.37 18.69
C GLU A 78 -27.26 -13.60 19.28
N GLU A 79 -26.32 -14.31 19.90
CA GLU A 79 -25.07 -13.73 20.40
C GLU A 79 -24.26 -13.05 19.27
N LEU A 80 -24.15 -13.70 18.10
CA LEU A 80 -23.44 -13.14 16.95
C LEU A 80 -24.17 -11.91 16.38
N ARG A 81 -25.50 -11.95 16.28
CA ARG A 81 -26.30 -10.81 15.80
C ARG A 81 -26.10 -9.59 16.67
N LYS A 82 -26.23 -9.76 17.99
CA LYS A 82 -26.04 -8.68 18.97
C LYS A 82 -24.61 -8.14 18.94
N ARG A 83 -23.62 -9.03 18.81
CA ARG A 83 -22.19 -8.65 18.82
C ARG A 83 -21.79 -7.80 17.60
N PHE A 84 -22.35 -8.09 16.44
CA PHE A 84 -21.99 -7.41 15.18
C PHE A 84 -23.10 -6.48 14.66
N GLU A 85 -24.07 -6.11 15.50
CA GLU A 85 -25.23 -5.29 15.09
C GLU A 85 -24.80 -3.98 14.41
N ASN A 86 -23.86 -3.27 15.04
CA ASN A 86 -23.35 -1.95 14.62
C ASN A 86 -22.15 -2.02 13.68
N GLU A 87 -21.69 -3.21 13.31
CA GLU A 87 -20.52 -3.38 12.46
C GLU A 87 -20.92 -3.36 10.99
N LYS A 88 -20.29 -2.47 10.20
CA LYS A 88 -20.53 -2.35 8.75
C LYS A 88 -20.14 -3.62 7.98
N TYR A 89 -19.06 -4.27 8.40
CA TYR A 89 -18.50 -5.47 7.75
C TYR A 89 -18.57 -6.67 8.71
N LYS A 90 -19.78 -7.18 8.96
CA LYS A 90 -20.04 -8.22 9.97
C LYS A 90 -19.28 -9.51 9.67
N GLY A 91 -19.34 -9.97 8.43
CA GLY A 91 -18.64 -11.16 7.95
C GLY A 91 -17.12 -11.02 8.07
N LEU A 92 -16.57 -9.87 7.66
CA LEU A 92 -15.14 -9.58 7.81
C LEU A 92 -14.71 -9.60 9.27
N LYS A 93 -15.41 -8.86 10.14
CA LYS A 93 -15.06 -8.78 11.57
C LYS A 93 -15.08 -10.15 12.22
N PHE A 94 -16.15 -10.91 12.02
CA PHE A 94 -16.24 -12.28 12.54
C PHE A 94 -15.06 -13.15 12.10
N LEU A 95 -14.73 -13.12 10.81
CA LEU A 95 -13.62 -13.88 10.23
C LEU A 95 -12.27 -13.45 10.81
N GLU A 96 -12.04 -12.15 11.03
CA GLU A 96 -10.84 -11.64 11.69
C GLU A 96 -10.67 -12.20 13.10
N GLU A 97 -11.76 -12.29 13.87
CA GLU A 97 -11.68 -12.84 15.23
C GLU A 97 -11.29 -14.32 15.23
N GLN A 98 -11.64 -15.08 14.18
CA GLN A 98 -11.28 -16.50 14.08
C GLN A 98 -9.78 -16.71 13.84
N ILE A 99 -9.12 -15.78 13.15
CA ILE A 99 -7.73 -15.90 12.71
C ILE A 99 -6.78 -15.08 13.57
N PHE A 100 -7.10 -13.83 13.86
CA PHE A 100 -6.22 -12.89 14.57
C PHE A 100 -6.61 -12.64 16.03
N GLY A 101 -7.79 -13.11 16.43
CA GLY A 101 -8.41 -12.78 17.72
C GLY A 101 -9.04 -11.38 17.73
N SER A 102 -9.61 -11.02 18.87
CA SER A 102 -10.17 -9.71 19.16
C SER A 102 -10.04 -9.40 20.66
N GLN A 103 -10.60 -8.29 21.12
CA GLN A 103 -10.63 -7.96 22.55
C GLN A 103 -11.33 -9.05 23.38
N ASN A 104 -12.29 -9.76 22.78
CA ASN A 104 -13.09 -10.79 23.44
C ASN A 104 -12.63 -12.21 23.06
N LYS A 105 -11.58 -12.36 22.25
CA LYS A 105 -11.09 -13.68 21.79
C LYS A 105 -9.58 -13.67 21.60
N ARG A 106 -8.85 -14.50 22.37
CA ARG A 106 -7.40 -14.62 22.20
C ARG A 106 -7.06 -15.10 20.78
N ALA A 107 -5.97 -14.58 20.23
CA ALA A 107 -5.46 -15.03 18.94
C ALA A 107 -5.04 -16.51 19.02
N PRO A 108 -5.38 -17.34 18.03
CA PRO A 108 -4.99 -18.76 17.99
C PRO A 108 -3.51 -18.99 17.63
N PHE A 109 -2.70 -17.93 17.61
CA PHE A 109 -1.28 -18.00 17.33
C PHE A 109 -0.50 -16.90 18.07
N GLY A 110 0.78 -17.16 18.33
CA GLY A 110 1.77 -16.20 18.78
C GLY A 110 2.88 -16.05 17.74
N MET A 111 3.56 -14.90 17.74
CA MET A 111 4.80 -14.75 16.96
C MET A 111 5.80 -13.82 17.63
N TRP A 112 7.08 -14.09 17.40
CA TRP A 112 8.19 -13.18 17.67
C TRP A 112 9.22 -13.27 16.56
N VAL A 113 10.18 -12.35 16.60
CA VAL A 113 11.15 -12.18 15.52
C VAL A 113 12.54 -12.05 16.13
N GLU A 114 13.51 -12.69 15.51
CA GLU A 114 14.93 -12.54 15.83
C GLU A 114 15.70 -12.15 14.58
N PHE A 115 16.77 -11.37 14.79
CA PHE A 115 17.69 -10.94 13.75
C PHE A 115 19.04 -10.59 14.40
N GLU A 116 20.09 -10.65 13.61
CA GLU A 116 21.44 -10.37 14.06
C GLU A 116 21.70 -8.86 14.20
N GLU A 117 22.11 -8.37 15.36
CA GLU A 117 22.37 -6.93 15.55
C GLU A 117 23.50 -6.40 14.65
N ARG A 118 24.49 -7.26 14.35
CA ARG A 118 25.59 -6.94 13.40
C ARG A 118 25.10 -6.66 11.98
N ASP A 119 23.87 -7.04 11.65
CA ASP A 119 23.24 -6.79 10.36
C ASP A 119 22.50 -5.45 10.30
N LEU A 120 22.49 -4.70 11.39
CA LEU A 120 21.94 -3.37 11.45
C LEU A 120 22.97 -2.32 11.04
N GLU A 121 22.59 -1.44 10.14
CA GLU A 121 23.40 -0.27 9.77
C GLU A 121 22.65 1.04 10.04
N PRO A 122 23.38 2.16 10.22
CA PRO A 122 22.80 3.49 10.21
C PRO A 122 22.07 3.76 8.88
N ILE A 123 20.87 4.34 8.94
CA ILE A 123 20.05 4.66 7.75
C ILE A 123 20.77 5.64 6.81
N ILE A 124 21.70 6.43 7.34
CA ILE A 124 22.49 7.37 6.55
C ILE A 124 23.34 6.65 5.49
N ASN A 125 23.78 5.41 5.76
CA ASN A 125 24.56 4.60 4.82
C ASN A 125 23.75 4.20 3.56
N ILE A 126 22.42 4.30 3.60
CA ILE A 126 21.60 4.11 2.39
C ILE A 126 21.76 5.32 1.45
N VAL A 127 21.87 6.52 2.00
CA VAL A 127 21.76 7.77 1.22
C VAL A 127 23.09 8.48 1.03
N GLU A 128 24.13 8.14 1.80
CA GLU A 128 25.46 8.72 1.67
C GLU A 128 26.43 7.76 0.99
N TYR A 129 27.29 8.30 0.14
CA TYR A 129 28.40 7.57 -0.47
C TYR A 129 29.66 8.44 -0.47
N TYR A 130 30.83 7.80 -0.40
CA TYR A 130 32.10 8.48 -0.53
C TYR A 130 32.42 8.70 -2.01
N ASP A 131 32.49 9.95 -2.44
CA ASP A 131 32.88 10.30 -3.80
C ASP A 131 34.40 10.44 -3.88
N ASN A 132 35.05 9.42 -4.44
CA ASN A 132 36.51 9.39 -4.63
C ASN A 132 37.05 10.57 -5.44
N ARG A 133 36.25 11.17 -6.34
CA ARG A 133 36.70 12.30 -7.16
C ARG A 133 36.74 13.59 -6.35
N SER A 134 35.72 13.83 -5.54
CA SER A 134 35.66 15.02 -4.68
C SER A 134 36.29 14.82 -3.30
N LYS A 135 36.71 13.58 -2.97
CA LYS A 135 37.22 13.15 -1.67
C LYS A 135 36.30 13.52 -0.51
N ARG A 136 34.99 13.52 -0.75
CA ARG A 136 33.95 13.95 0.20
C ARG A 136 32.78 12.99 0.18
N THR A 137 32.13 12.84 1.33
CA THR A 137 30.83 12.18 1.43
C THR A 137 29.78 13.03 0.72
N ARG A 138 28.96 12.40 -0.12
CA ARG A 138 27.87 13.04 -0.86
C ARG A 138 26.55 12.33 -0.59
N THR A 139 25.46 13.07 -0.63
CA THR A 139 24.11 12.53 -0.53
C THR A 139 23.56 12.16 -1.90
N ASP A 140 23.10 10.93 -2.05
CA ASP A 140 22.24 10.50 -3.15
C ASP A 140 20.81 10.99 -2.90
N TYR A 141 20.47 12.13 -3.52
CA TYR A 141 19.14 12.73 -3.43
C TYR A 141 18.00 11.85 -3.99
N SER A 142 18.32 10.84 -4.79
CA SER A 142 17.33 9.88 -5.31
C SER A 142 16.92 8.92 -4.19
N LEU A 143 17.90 8.36 -3.50
CA LEU A 143 17.68 7.49 -2.35
C LEU A 143 17.13 8.27 -1.16
N ALA A 144 17.64 9.48 -0.87
CA ALA A 144 17.12 10.34 0.19
C ALA A 144 15.61 10.64 0.02
N TYR A 145 15.15 10.85 -1.22
CA TYR A 145 13.73 11.05 -1.51
C TYR A 145 12.89 9.78 -1.29
N SER A 146 13.45 8.61 -1.62
CA SER A 146 12.78 7.33 -1.39
C SER A 146 12.54 7.09 0.10
N VAL A 147 13.50 7.45 0.96
CA VAL A 147 13.43 7.31 2.43
C VAL A 147 12.98 8.58 3.16
N TYR A 148 12.44 9.58 2.46
CA TYR A 148 12.01 10.84 3.10
C TYR A 148 11.10 10.63 4.32
N GLY A 149 11.41 11.30 5.44
CA GLY A 149 10.65 11.19 6.70
C GLY A 149 11.05 10.00 7.58
N THR A 150 12.01 9.17 7.16
CA THR A 150 12.73 8.25 8.07
C THR A 150 14.15 8.73 8.36
N VAL A 151 14.66 9.66 7.56
CA VAL A 151 15.93 10.36 7.78
C VAL A 151 15.61 11.84 8.01
N LYS A 152 16.05 12.40 9.14
CA LYS A 152 16.23 13.85 9.25
C LYS A 152 17.59 14.14 8.62
N ILE A 153 17.62 15.02 7.63
CA ILE A 153 18.86 15.60 7.11
C ILE A 153 18.82 17.07 7.56
N PRO A 154 19.22 17.41 8.81
CA PRO A 154 19.36 18.80 9.21
C PRO A 154 20.68 19.33 8.66
N ASP A 155 20.73 20.65 8.45
CA ASP A 155 21.96 21.39 8.21
C ASP A 155 23.04 20.97 9.24
N ASP A 156 24.03 20.21 8.77
CA ASP A 156 25.31 19.81 9.40
C ASP A 156 25.35 19.03 10.73
N LYS A 157 24.23 18.59 11.32
CA LYS A 157 24.26 17.63 12.45
C LYS A 157 23.22 16.53 12.30
N VAL A 158 23.61 15.44 11.65
CA VAL A 158 22.79 14.22 11.51
C VAL A 158 22.54 13.60 12.90
N GLU A 159 21.28 13.51 13.33
CA GLU A 159 20.89 12.55 14.38
C GLU A 159 21.00 11.14 13.77
N ARG A 160 22.18 10.52 13.95
CA ARG A 160 22.66 9.27 13.32
C ARG A 160 21.97 7.98 13.79
N SER A 161 20.88 8.07 14.53
CA SER A 161 20.46 6.96 15.42
C SER A 161 19.40 6.02 14.82
N ALA A 162 18.79 6.33 13.68
CA ALA A 162 17.89 5.37 13.03
C ALA A 162 18.69 4.28 12.31
N LYS A 163 18.44 3.01 12.68
CA LYS A 163 19.06 1.82 12.06
C LYS A 163 18.09 1.11 11.10
N TRP A 164 18.64 0.30 10.19
CA TRP A 164 17.92 -0.55 9.24
C TRP A 164 18.56 -1.93 9.16
N LEU A 165 17.77 -2.96 8.85
CA LEU A 165 18.30 -4.30 8.57
C LEU A 165 18.71 -4.39 7.10
N ARG A 166 19.96 -4.81 6.86
CA ARG A 166 20.56 -4.84 5.53
C ARG A 166 19.83 -5.73 4.53
N ALA A 167 19.89 -5.34 3.25
CA ALA A 167 19.53 -6.25 2.17
C ALA A 167 20.50 -7.44 2.21
N GLY A 168 19.98 -8.65 2.02
CA GLY A 168 20.73 -9.90 2.14
C GLY A 168 20.75 -10.50 3.54
N SER A 169 20.47 -9.71 4.59
CA SER A 169 20.44 -10.20 5.97
C SER A 169 19.27 -11.13 6.24
N LYS A 170 19.48 -12.07 7.15
CA LYS A 170 18.45 -13.01 7.58
C LYS A 170 17.73 -12.50 8.81
N PHE A 171 16.46 -12.86 8.92
CA PHE A 171 15.67 -12.70 10.12
C PHE A 171 14.73 -13.90 10.26
N GLU A 172 14.41 -14.26 11.48
CA GLU A 172 13.69 -15.49 11.81
C GLU A 172 12.36 -15.11 12.43
N ILE A 173 11.27 -15.64 11.88
CA ILE A 173 9.93 -15.48 12.43
C ILE A 173 9.54 -16.79 13.09
N TYR A 174 9.34 -16.73 14.39
CA TYR A 174 8.87 -17.87 15.17
C TYR A 174 7.37 -17.79 15.33
N ILE A 175 6.67 -18.88 15.04
CA ILE A 175 5.22 -18.95 15.05
C ILE A 175 4.79 -20.12 15.93
N THR A 176 4.00 -19.82 16.96
CA THR A 176 3.25 -20.83 17.70
C THR A 176 1.80 -20.79 17.24
N ALA A 177 1.21 -21.93 16.89
CA ALA A 177 -0.16 -22.02 16.38
C ALA A 177 -0.96 -23.09 17.14
N GLU A 178 -2.25 -22.86 17.34
CA GLU A 178 -3.15 -23.81 17.97
C GLU A 178 -3.29 -25.10 17.14
N SER A 179 -3.36 -24.97 15.81
CA SER A 179 -3.52 -26.08 14.86
C SER A 179 -2.73 -25.86 13.56
N GLN A 180 -2.67 -26.89 12.70
CA GLN A 180 -1.96 -26.82 11.41
C GLN A 180 -2.64 -25.85 10.45
N GLU A 181 -3.97 -25.82 10.46
CA GLU A 181 -4.77 -24.92 9.64
C GLU A 181 -4.52 -23.45 10.00
N VAL A 182 -4.31 -23.16 11.30
CA VAL A 182 -3.94 -21.81 11.73
C VAL A 182 -2.57 -21.44 11.17
N PHE A 183 -1.57 -22.32 11.30
CA PHE A 183 -0.25 -22.09 10.72
C PHE A 183 -0.32 -21.90 9.20
N ASP A 184 -1.07 -22.74 8.49
CA ASP A 184 -1.18 -22.71 7.03
C ASP A 184 -1.76 -21.39 6.52
N VAL A 185 -2.77 -20.84 7.22
CA VAL A 185 -3.32 -19.49 6.90
C VAL A 185 -2.27 -18.41 7.12
N ILE A 186 -1.58 -18.42 8.27
CA ILE A 186 -0.56 -17.42 8.59
C ILE A 186 0.62 -17.50 7.61
N PHE A 187 1.03 -18.71 7.23
CA PHE A 187 2.11 -18.95 6.29
C PHE A 187 1.73 -18.54 4.86
N ALA A 188 0.49 -18.82 4.41
CA ALA A 188 -0.01 -18.34 3.13
C ALA A 188 -0.06 -16.79 3.07
N LEU A 189 -0.46 -16.14 4.17
CA LEU A 189 -0.42 -14.68 4.29
C LEU A 189 1.02 -14.13 4.29
N LEU A 190 1.96 -14.87 4.88
CA LEU A 190 3.38 -14.51 4.86
C LEU A 190 3.96 -14.58 3.46
N LYS A 191 3.62 -15.62 2.67
CA LYS A 191 3.94 -15.71 1.23
C LYS A 191 3.38 -14.53 0.44
N LEU A 192 2.10 -14.20 0.66
CA LEU A 192 1.49 -13.03 0.02
C LEU A 192 2.24 -11.74 0.39
N THR A 193 2.54 -11.55 1.67
CA THR A 193 3.28 -10.39 2.17
C THR A 193 4.67 -10.30 1.56
N SER A 194 5.38 -11.43 1.45
CA SER A 194 6.67 -11.53 0.77
C SER A 194 6.57 -11.11 -0.71
N LEU A 195 5.54 -11.58 -1.41
CA LEU A 195 5.36 -11.31 -2.84
C LEU A 195 5.03 -9.85 -3.14
N VAL A 196 4.00 -9.29 -2.49
CA VAL A 196 3.40 -7.98 -2.86
C VAL A 196 3.63 -6.85 -1.85
N GLY A 197 4.28 -7.16 -0.72
CA GLY A 197 4.47 -6.24 0.39
C GLY A 197 5.87 -6.29 0.97
N GLY A 198 5.93 -6.26 2.30
CA GLY A 198 7.17 -6.21 3.06
C GLY A 198 6.92 -5.75 4.49
N PHE A 199 8.00 -5.67 5.27
CA PHE A 199 7.96 -5.19 6.65
C PHE A 199 8.67 -3.84 6.83
N GLY A 200 8.32 -3.13 7.89
CA GLY A 200 8.92 -1.83 8.20
C GLY A 200 8.31 -0.64 7.45
N ALA A 201 9.05 0.47 7.43
CA ALA A 201 8.65 1.71 6.79
C ALA A 201 8.89 1.67 5.28
N LYS A 202 8.13 2.50 4.54
CA LYS A 202 8.28 2.71 3.09
C LYS A 202 8.09 1.46 2.22
N THR A 203 7.34 0.48 2.70
CA THR A 203 7.04 -0.75 1.93
C THR A 203 6.33 -0.49 0.61
N THR A 204 5.50 0.55 0.52
CA THR A 204 4.87 0.97 -0.75
C THR A 204 5.86 1.54 -1.77
N LYS A 205 7.07 1.89 -1.35
CA LYS A 205 8.16 2.39 -2.21
C LYS A 205 9.20 1.32 -2.56
N GLY A 206 8.91 0.06 -2.25
CA GLY A 206 9.77 -1.07 -2.57
C GLY A 206 10.77 -1.46 -1.50
N PHE A 207 10.77 -0.82 -0.32
CA PHE A 207 11.57 -1.25 0.83
C PHE A 207 10.91 -2.38 1.62
N GLY A 208 11.66 -3.05 2.48
CA GLY A 208 11.13 -4.07 3.38
C GLY A 208 10.74 -5.40 2.75
N GLN A 209 10.97 -5.57 1.44
CA GLN A 209 10.71 -6.81 0.72
C GLN A 209 11.65 -7.91 1.19
N PHE A 210 11.15 -9.14 1.25
CA PHE A 210 11.88 -10.31 1.73
C PHE A 210 11.41 -11.57 1.00
N GLU A 211 12.18 -12.65 1.12
CA GLU A 211 11.86 -14.00 0.62
C GLU A 211 11.94 -15.02 1.77
N ILE A 212 11.24 -16.15 1.63
CA ILE A 212 11.28 -17.24 2.60
C ILE A 212 12.31 -18.26 2.13
N VAL A 213 13.35 -18.46 2.94
CA VAL A 213 14.53 -19.27 2.59
C VAL A 213 14.38 -20.70 3.08
N ASP A 214 13.76 -20.91 4.25
CA ASP A 214 13.47 -22.23 4.78
C ASP A 214 12.41 -22.15 5.90
N VAL A 215 11.86 -23.31 6.25
CA VAL A 215 10.95 -23.48 7.40
C VAL A 215 11.41 -24.68 8.20
N PHE A 216 11.47 -24.52 9.52
CA PHE A 216 11.88 -25.55 10.45
C PHE A 216 10.72 -25.94 11.37
N ASP A 217 10.68 -27.21 11.77
CA ASP A 217 9.78 -27.71 12.81
C ASP A 217 10.30 -27.43 14.22
N GLU A 218 9.60 -27.98 15.21
CA GLU A 218 9.93 -27.85 16.65
C GLU A 218 11.22 -28.55 17.08
N ASN A 219 11.77 -29.43 16.23
CA ASN A 219 13.02 -30.13 16.48
C ASN A 219 14.17 -29.54 15.64
N ASP A 220 14.01 -28.31 15.14
CA ASP A 220 14.94 -27.65 14.22
C ASP A 220 15.23 -28.46 12.94
N LYS A 221 14.31 -29.34 12.53
CA LYS A 221 14.45 -30.06 11.27
C LYS A 221 13.93 -29.19 10.13
N ALA A 222 14.78 -28.97 9.13
CA ALA A 222 14.41 -28.27 7.91
C ALA A 222 13.30 -29.04 7.16
N LEU A 223 12.23 -28.34 6.80
CA LEU A 223 11.14 -28.85 6.00
C LEU A 223 11.38 -28.64 4.49
N GLY A 224 12.42 -27.88 4.12
CA GLY A 224 12.77 -27.61 2.73
C GLY A 224 11.78 -26.71 2.00
N ILE A 225 10.90 -26.02 2.73
CA ILE A 225 9.87 -25.16 2.17
C ILE A 225 10.47 -23.78 1.90
N LYS A 226 10.45 -23.37 0.63
CA LYS A 226 10.96 -22.07 0.18
C LYS A 226 9.87 -21.28 -0.54
N PHE A 227 9.96 -19.97 -0.47
CA PHE A 227 9.15 -19.08 -1.29
C PHE A 227 10.02 -17.93 -1.79
N GLU A 228 10.59 -18.16 -2.96
CA GLU A 228 11.47 -17.21 -3.63
C GLU A 228 10.67 -16.23 -4.49
N LYS A 229 11.17 -15.00 -4.55
CA LYS A 229 10.62 -13.95 -5.41
C LYS A 229 11.16 -14.07 -6.83
N VAL A 230 11.00 -15.23 -7.46
CA VAL A 230 11.42 -15.48 -8.86
C VAL A 230 10.19 -15.58 -9.76
N LEU A 231 10.21 -15.00 -10.96
CA LEU A 231 9.19 -15.26 -11.97
C LEU A 231 9.71 -16.30 -12.96
N ASP A 232 8.85 -17.27 -13.27
CA ASP A 232 9.08 -18.12 -14.42
C ASP A 232 9.00 -17.27 -15.70
N PRO A 233 9.84 -17.53 -16.73
CA PRO A 233 9.87 -16.70 -17.95
C PRO A 233 8.52 -16.54 -18.66
N ASN A 234 7.63 -17.52 -18.47
CA ASN A 234 6.30 -17.57 -19.09
C ASN A 234 5.16 -17.22 -18.11
N GLU A 235 5.46 -16.84 -16.88
CA GLU A 235 4.46 -16.51 -15.85
C GLU A 235 4.43 -15.00 -15.58
N PRO A 236 3.35 -14.30 -15.97
CA PRO A 236 3.10 -12.93 -15.54
C PRO A 236 3.02 -12.84 -14.00
N LEU A 237 3.53 -11.75 -13.42
CA LEU A 237 3.46 -11.53 -11.97
C LEU A 237 2.03 -11.59 -11.42
N GLN A 238 1.05 -11.15 -12.21
CA GLN A 238 -0.36 -11.24 -11.84
C GLN A 238 -0.81 -12.69 -11.60
N GLU A 239 -0.40 -13.63 -12.45
CA GLU A 239 -0.73 -15.05 -12.29
C GLU A 239 -0.09 -15.63 -11.01
N LYS A 240 1.17 -15.28 -10.74
CA LYS A 240 1.84 -15.67 -9.49
C LYS A 240 1.10 -15.12 -8.26
N ILE A 241 0.61 -13.88 -8.32
CA ILE A 241 -0.21 -13.27 -7.26
C ILE A 241 -1.52 -14.04 -7.10
N ASP A 242 -2.25 -14.32 -8.19
CA ASP A 242 -3.52 -15.05 -8.13
C ASP A 242 -3.34 -16.48 -7.58
N LYS A 243 -2.23 -17.18 -7.88
CA LYS A 243 -1.89 -18.47 -7.27
C LYS A 243 -1.76 -18.37 -5.75
N VAL A 244 -1.03 -17.38 -5.25
CA VAL A 244 -0.87 -17.16 -3.80
C VAL A 244 -2.20 -16.74 -3.15
N LEU A 245 -3.01 -15.91 -3.81
CA LEU A 245 -4.34 -15.53 -3.33
C LEU A 245 -5.28 -16.74 -3.23
N LYS A 246 -5.21 -17.65 -4.22
CA LYS A 246 -5.94 -18.92 -4.20
C LYS A 246 -5.49 -19.80 -3.03
N GLU A 247 -4.19 -19.87 -2.75
CA GLU A 247 -3.65 -20.58 -1.57
C GLU A 247 -4.23 -20.00 -0.28
N VAL A 248 -4.17 -18.68 -0.07
CA VAL A 248 -4.74 -18.01 1.11
C VAL A 248 -6.23 -18.35 1.27
N ARG A 249 -7.00 -18.30 0.19
CA ARG A 249 -8.42 -18.68 0.19
C ARG A 249 -8.62 -20.13 0.64
N ILE A 250 -7.90 -21.09 0.03
CA ILE A 250 -8.02 -22.52 0.34
C ILE A 250 -7.73 -22.78 1.82
N GLN A 251 -6.62 -22.24 2.34
CA GLN A 251 -6.27 -22.44 3.75
C GLN A 251 -7.27 -21.78 4.70
N THR A 252 -7.79 -20.61 4.32
CA THR A 252 -8.82 -19.93 5.12
C THR A 252 -10.09 -20.75 5.22
N VAL A 253 -10.57 -21.33 4.12
CA VAL A 253 -11.76 -22.19 4.11
C VAL A 253 -11.54 -23.42 4.99
N LYS A 254 -10.41 -24.12 4.83
CA LYS A 254 -10.05 -25.28 5.65
C LYS A 254 -10.05 -24.98 7.15
N LEU A 255 -9.50 -23.83 7.54
CA LEU A 255 -9.53 -23.38 8.92
C LEU A 255 -10.95 -23.17 9.45
N LEU A 256 -11.83 -22.57 8.64
CA LEU A 256 -13.21 -22.28 9.03
C LEU A 256 -14.05 -23.57 9.17
N ASP A 257 -13.80 -24.54 8.30
CA ASP A 257 -14.40 -25.87 8.39
C ASP A 257 -13.90 -26.62 9.62
N ALA A 258 -12.58 -26.62 9.87
CA ALA A 258 -11.99 -27.23 11.07
C ALA A 258 -12.53 -26.60 12.38
N LYS A 259 -12.85 -25.30 12.35
CA LYS A 259 -13.48 -24.59 13.48
C LYS A 259 -15.00 -24.73 13.53
N ASN A 260 -15.64 -25.42 12.58
CA ASN A 260 -17.10 -25.55 12.45
C ASN A 260 -17.86 -24.21 12.43
N VAL A 261 -17.25 -23.18 11.84
CA VAL A 261 -17.81 -21.83 11.74
C VAL A 261 -18.11 -21.40 10.30
N SER A 262 -17.79 -22.24 9.31
CA SER A 262 -18.09 -21.98 7.89
C SER A 262 -19.59 -21.72 7.66
N LYS A 263 -20.47 -22.41 8.38
CA LYS A 263 -21.93 -22.18 8.35
C LYS A 263 -22.39 -20.74 8.67
N PHE A 264 -21.54 -19.94 9.32
CA PHE A 264 -21.84 -18.54 9.65
C PHE A 264 -21.38 -17.54 8.58
N LEU A 265 -20.76 -18.03 7.52
CA LEU A 265 -20.13 -17.23 6.47
C LEU A 265 -20.70 -17.62 5.11
N GLY A 266 -21.07 -16.62 4.33
CA GLY A 266 -21.48 -16.84 2.95
C GLY A 266 -20.24 -16.99 2.08
N PHE A 267 -20.00 -18.20 1.53
CA PHE A 267 -18.90 -18.46 0.59
C PHE A 267 -19.26 -18.16 -0.88
N GLU A 268 -20.43 -17.57 -1.12
CA GLU A 268 -20.89 -17.22 -2.46
C GLU A 268 -20.35 -15.87 -2.94
N LYS A 269 -20.12 -15.76 -4.27
CA LYS A 269 -19.85 -14.50 -4.98
C LYS A 269 -21.05 -13.55 -4.77
N SER A 270 -21.03 -12.69 -3.76
CA SER A 270 -21.80 -11.44 -3.84
C SER A 270 -21.00 -10.41 -4.65
N VAL A 271 -20.71 -10.77 -5.90
CA VAL A 271 -20.45 -9.85 -7.01
C VAL A 271 -21.53 -10.15 -8.05
N LYS A 272 -22.80 -10.16 -7.62
CA LYS A 272 -23.90 -9.90 -8.56
C LYS A 272 -23.77 -8.44 -8.92
N ASP A 273 -22.88 -8.20 -9.88
CA ASP A 273 -22.68 -7.03 -10.73
C ASP A 273 -21.23 -7.06 -11.19
N GLU A 274 -20.87 -8.07 -12.01
CA GLU A 274 -19.59 -8.09 -12.74
C GLU A 274 -19.44 -6.86 -13.67
N GLN A 275 -20.46 -6.00 -13.76
CA GLN A 275 -20.47 -4.72 -14.47
C GLN A 275 -20.44 -3.48 -13.56
N ASN A 276 -20.73 -3.59 -12.25
CA ASN A 276 -20.73 -2.48 -11.28
C ASN A 276 -20.14 -2.91 -9.94
N ILE A 277 -18.85 -3.27 -9.91
CA ILE A 277 -18.18 -3.53 -8.62
C ILE A 277 -18.04 -2.21 -7.88
N THR A 278 -18.92 -1.99 -6.89
CA THR A 278 -18.74 -0.95 -5.87
C THR A 278 -17.38 -1.14 -5.22
N LEU A 279 -16.49 -0.18 -5.39
CA LEU A 279 -15.16 -0.21 -4.78
C LEU A 279 -15.29 -0.36 -3.27
N LEU A 280 -14.36 -1.05 -2.62
CA LEU A 280 -14.32 -1.07 -1.15
C LEU A 280 -13.62 0.18 -0.62
N GLU A 281 -13.90 0.53 0.62
CA GLU A 281 -13.24 1.65 1.32
C GLU A 281 -11.77 1.36 1.64
N PHE A 282 -11.39 0.08 1.61
CA PHE A 282 -10.03 -0.37 1.87
C PHE A 282 -9.40 -1.09 0.65
N PRO A 283 -8.06 -1.06 0.52
CA PRO A 283 -7.33 -1.80 -0.51
C PRO A 283 -7.66 -3.29 -0.47
N ASN A 284 -7.96 -3.89 -1.61
CA ASN A 284 -8.39 -5.29 -1.69
C ASN A 284 -7.99 -5.95 -3.02
N PHE A 285 -8.16 -7.27 -3.08
CA PHE A 285 -7.81 -8.11 -4.23
C PHE A 285 -9.03 -8.65 -4.98
N THR A 286 -10.24 -8.10 -4.85
CA THR A 286 -11.36 -8.56 -5.68
C THR A 286 -11.06 -8.39 -7.16
N ASN A 287 -11.79 -9.14 -8.00
CA ASN A 287 -11.67 -9.02 -9.45
C ASN A 287 -11.85 -7.55 -9.85
N ASN A 288 -10.99 -7.03 -10.74
CA ASN A 288 -10.91 -5.63 -11.18
C ASN A 288 -10.48 -4.58 -10.13
N ALA A 289 -10.35 -4.94 -8.85
CA ALA A 289 -9.90 -4.03 -7.79
C ALA A 289 -8.38 -3.97 -7.64
N TYR A 290 -7.63 -4.75 -8.43
CA TYR A 290 -6.17 -4.63 -8.46
C TYR A 290 -5.62 -4.76 -9.88
N ILE A 291 -4.46 -4.12 -10.12
CA ILE A 291 -3.76 -4.15 -11.40
C ILE A 291 -2.28 -4.33 -11.13
N VAL A 292 -1.63 -5.15 -11.96
CA VAL A 292 -0.19 -5.33 -11.97
C VAL A 292 0.33 -4.92 -13.34
N PHE A 293 1.41 -4.16 -13.38
CA PHE A 293 2.12 -3.86 -14.61
C PHE A 293 3.60 -3.72 -14.32
N ASP A 294 4.40 -4.09 -15.31
CA ASP A 294 5.84 -3.96 -15.28
C ASP A 294 6.27 -2.52 -15.59
N LYS A 295 7.58 -2.30 -15.44
CA LYS A 295 8.23 -1.05 -15.78
C LYS A 295 9.42 -1.31 -16.67
N GLU A 296 9.15 -1.63 -17.94
CA GLU A 296 10.17 -1.80 -18.98
C GLU A 296 11.16 -0.63 -19.05
N GLU A 297 10.71 0.59 -18.72
CA GLU A 297 11.55 1.79 -18.68
C GLU A 297 12.63 1.75 -17.59
N VAL A 298 12.43 0.94 -16.54
CA VAL A 298 13.37 0.72 -15.44
C VAL A 298 14.15 -0.54 -15.74
N LYS A 299 15.38 -0.36 -16.21
CA LYS A 299 16.28 -1.49 -16.49
C LYS A 299 16.41 -2.40 -15.26
N PRO A 300 16.27 -3.72 -15.42
CA PRO A 300 16.58 -4.68 -14.37
C PRO A 300 18.00 -4.49 -13.83
N ASP A 301 18.20 -4.87 -12.56
CA ASP A 301 19.49 -4.75 -11.90
C ASP A 301 19.66 -5.87 -10.86
N ARG A 302 20.89 -6.33 -10.64
CA ARG A 302 21.22 -7.34 -9.63
C ARG A 302 21.03 -6.82 -8.21
N ASP A 303 21.18 -5.51 -8.00
CA ASP A 303 20.98 -4.85 -6.72
C ASP A 303 19.64 -4.08 -6.71
N PRO A 304 18.66 -4.51 -5.89
CA PRO A 304 17.41 -3.79 -5.71
C PRO A 304 17.57 -2.32 -5.29
N LEU A 305 18.65 -1.93 -4.60
CA LEU A 305 18.91 -0.52 -4.27
C LEU A 305 19.17 0.32 -5.52
N ASN A 306 19.82 -0.23 -6.55
CA ASN A 306 20.01 0.45 -7.82
C ASN A 306 18.67 0.68 -8.54
N LEU A 307 17.74 -0.30 -8.47
CA LEU A 307 16.38 -0.12 -8.99
C LEU A 307 15.66 1.03 -8.28
N ILE A 308 15.72 1.08 -6.95
CA ILE A 308 15.16 2.19 -6.16
C ILE A 308 15.80 3.52 -6.60
N ARG A 309 17.13 3.59 -6.72
CA ARG A 309 17.84 4.80 -7.18
C ARG A 309 17.33 5.25 -8.55
N ASN A 310 17.13 4.33 -9.49
CA ASN A 310 16.64 4.62 -10.84
C ASN A 310 15.17 5.06 -10.84
N LEU A 311 14.31 4.39 -10.07
CA LEU A 311 12.89 4.74 -9.92
C LEU A 311 12.69 6.15 -9.36
N TYR A 312 13.50 6.54 -8.37
CA TYR A 312 13.38 7.81 -7.65
C TYR A 312 14.36 8.89 -8.10
N ARG A 313 15.08 8.66 -9.20
CA ARG A 313 16.15 9.52 -9.72
C ARG A 313 15.70 10.97 -9.84
N ALA A 314 16.45 11.88 -9.20
CA ALA A 314 16.27 13.31 -9.37
C ALA A 314 17.07 13.82 -10.58
N SER A 315 16.44 14.65 -11.42
CA SER A 315 17.11 15.30 -12.54
C SER A 315 16.41 16.62 -12.85
N GLN A 316 17.18 17.63 -13.26
CA GLN A 316 16.65 18.86 -13.87
C GLN A 316 16.16 18.58 -15.30
N ASP A 317 16.92 17.73 -16.00
CA ASP A 317 16.54 17.19 -17.30
C ASP A 317 15.35 16.24 -17.13
N PRO A 318 14.16 16.57 -17.68
CA PRO A 318 12.97 15.75 -17.59
C PRO A 318 13.14 14.36 -18.22
N GLU A 319 14.06 14.19 -19.19
CA GLU A 319 14.35 12.90 -19.85
C GLU A 319 15.01 11.90 -18.89
N LYS A 320 15.78 12.41 -17.93
CA LYS A 320 16.57 11.62 -16.98
C LYS A 320 15.90 11.46 -15.62
N LEU A 321 14.67 11.94 -15.48
CA LEU A 321 13.91 11.84 -14.25
C LEU A 321 13.43 10.39 -14.05
N GLY A 322 13.58 9.86 -12.83
CA GLY A 322 13.12 8.51 -12.52
C GLY A 322 11.61 8.37 -12.68
N TRP A 323 11.15 7.18 -13.09
CA TRP A 323 9.74 6.91 -13.44
C TRP A 323 8.76 7.43 -12.38
N TYR A 324 9.03 7.20 -11.10
CA TYR A 324 8.13 7.61 -10.03
C TYR A 324 8.01 9.13 -9.91
N ARG A 325 9.12 9.85 -10.08
CA ARG A 325 9.13 11.32 -10.07
C ARG A 325 8.50 11.89 -11.35
N ALA A 326 8.72 11.25 -12.50
CA ALA A 326 8.09 11.62 -13.76
C ALA A 326 6.57 11.45 -13.69
N LEU A 327 6.09 10.35 -13.14
CA LEU A 327 4.67 10.13 -12.86
C LEU A 327 4.12 11.25 -11.97
N LYS A 328 4.75 11.54 -10.83
CA LYS A 328 4.30 12.64 -9.95
C LYS A 328 4.25 13.99 -10.65
N ARG A 329 5.23 14.28 -11.51
CA ARG A 329 5.25 15.50 -12.31
C ARG A 329 4.08 15.55 -13.29
N ARG A 330 3.77 14.45 -13.98
CA ARG A 330 2.62 14.39 -14.91
C ARG A 330 1.29 14.54 -14.21
N LEU A 331 1.14 13.93 -13.04
CA LEU A 331 -0.08 14.04 -12.24
C LEU A 331 -0.35 15.48 -11.74
N ARG A 332 0.66 16.35 -11.75
CA ARG A 332 0.53 17.79 -11.45
C ARG A 332 -0.04 18.61 -12.63
N TYR A 333 0.07 18.12 -13.86
CA TYR A 333 -0.45 18.79 -15.05
C TYR A 333 -1.80 18.22 -15.49
N TYR A 334 -2.66 19.08 -16.05
CA TYR A 334 -3.94 18.67 -16.62
C TYR A 334 -4.34 19.54 -17.81
N GLN A 335 -5.13 18.95 -18.71
CA GLN A 335 -5.69 19.65 -19.86
C GLN A 335 -7.10 20.15 -19.50
N GLU A 336 -7.35 21.42 -19.74
CA GLU A 336 -8.69 22.03 -19.67
C GLU A 336 -9.20 22.29 -21.10
N VAL A 337 -10.45 21.91 -21.37
CA VAL A 337 -11.11 22.25 -22.63
C VAL A 337 -11.48 23.73 -22.58
N VAL A 338 -10.87 24.53 -23.46
CA VAL A 338 -11.28 25.93 -23.60
C VAL A 338 -12.62 25.95 -24.36
N GLN A 339 -13.72 26.16 -23.63
CA GLN A 339 -14.97 26.54 -24.26
C GLN A 339 -14.85 27.97 -24.80
N ASN A 340 -14.33 28.11 -26.02
CA ASN A 340 -14.39 29.37 -26.74
C ASN A 340 -15.86 29.72 -26.99
N ARG A 341 -16.44 30.58 -26.15
CA ARG A 341 -17.82 31.06 -26.29
C ARG A 341 -18.04 31.92 -27.56
N GLU A 342 -16.99 32.31 -28.26
CA GLU A 342 -17.08 33.30 -29.35
C GLU A 342 -16.60 32.82 -30.74
N ASN A 343 -16.01 31.63 -30.89
CA ASN A 343 -15.52 31.16 -32.20
C ASN A 343 -16.05 29.78 -32.56
N LYS A 344 -17.16 29.75 -33.32
CA LYS A 344 -17.86 28.55 -33.81
C LYS A 344 -17.09 27.70 -34.84
N ASN A 345 -15.86 28.08 -35.20
CA ASN A 345 -15.11 27.46 -36.30
C ASN A 345 -13.81 26.74 -35.88
N VAL A 346 -13.55 26.54 -34.59
CA VAL A 346 -12.38 25.76 -34.15
C VAL A 346 -12.83 24.33 -33.79
N SER A 347 -12.24 23.33 -34.45
CA SER A 347 -12.49 21.92 -34.16
C SER A 347 -12.26 21.63 -32.66
N PRO A 348 -13.17 20.92 -31.97
CA PRO A 348 -13.08 20.65 -30.53
C PRO A 348 -11.78 19.98 -30.09
N GLU A 349 -11.08 19.32 -31.00
CA GLU A 349 -9.92 18.48 -30.74
C GLU A 349 -8.61 19.27 -30.48
N ASN A 350 -8.58 20.59 -30.74
CA ASN A 350 -7.35 21.39 -30.68
C ASN A 350 -7.32 22.50 -29.61
N ASN A 351 -8.31 22.59 -28.71
CA ASN A 351 -8.41 23.66 -27.70
C ASN A 351 -8.17 23.16 -26.27
N PHE A 352 -6.97 22.61 -26.01
CA PHE A 352 -6.57 22.22 -24.66
C PHE A 352 -5.45 23.12 -24.14
N ILE A 353 -5.65 23.75 -22.98
CA ILE A 353 -4.56 24.41 -22.25
C ILE A 353 -4.05 23.47 -21.17
N SER A 354 -2.74 23.23 -21.15
CA SER A 354 -2.08 22.51 -20.05
C SER A 354 -1.97 23.43 -18.84
N LYS A 355 -2.78 23.19 -17.81
CA LYS A 355 -2.70 23.85 -16.51
C LYS A 355 -1.80 23.08 -15.55
N ASP A 356 -1.13 23.83 -14.68
CA ASP A 356 -0.27 23.32 -13.62
C ASP A 356 -0.92 23.58 -12.25
N SER A 357 -1.24 22.52 -11.50
CA SER A 357 -1.83 22.67 -10.17
C SER A 357 -1.00 23.53 -9.21
N VAL A 358 0.32 23.61 -9.35
CA VAL A 358 1.16 24.52 -8.53
C VAL A 358 0.94 25.97 -8.88
N GLU A 359 0.83 26.30 -10.17
CA GLU A 359 0.59 27.67 -10.60
C GLU A 359 -0.77 28.16 -10.12
N GLU A 360 -1.79 27.29 -10.21
CA GLU A 360 -3.13 27.58 -9.71
C GLU A 360 -3.14 27.78 -8.17
N ILE A 361 -2.38 26.98 -7.42
CA ILE A 361 -2.19 27.19 -5.97
C ILE A 361 -1.48 28.51 -5.69
N ILE A 362 -0.41 28.83 -6.41
CA ILE A 362 0.32 30.10 -6.24
C ILE A 362 -0.58 31.29 -6.55
N LYS A 363 -1.42 31.20 -7.59
CA LYS A 363 -2.42 32.24 -7.90
C LYS A 363 -3.43 32.39 -6.77
N GLY A 364 -4.01 31.29 -6.28
CA GLY A 364 -4.97 31.32 -5.18
C GLY A 364 -4.39 31.87 -3.88
N LEU A 365 -3.11 31.57 -3.57
CA LEU A 365 -2.43 32.09 -2.40
C LEU A 365 -2.02 33.57 -2.51
N ASN A 366 -1.78 34.07 -3.73
CA ASN A 366 -1.46 35.49 -3.98
C ASN A 366 -2.73 36.37 -4.18
N GLY A 367 -3.91 35.76 -4.26
CA GLY A 367 -5.20 36.46 -4.40
C GLY A 367 -5.57 37.26 -3.15
N LYS A 368 -6.29 38.37 -3.33
CA LYS A 368 -6.87 39.15 -2.21
C LYS A 368 -8.13 38.50 -1.63
N ASP A 369 -8.86 37.76 -2.46
CA ASP A 369 -10.08 37.05 -2.11
C ASP A 369 -9.85 35.53 -2.11
N SER A 370 -10.76 34.79 -1.49
CA SER A 370 -10.74 33.34 -1.52
C SER A 370 -11.00 32.83 -2.94
N VAL A 371 -9.99 32.23 -3.57
CA VAL A 371 -10.09 31.69 -4.94
C VAL A 371 -10.29 30.18 -4.87
N ASP A 372 -11.22 29.69 -5.68
CA ASP A 372 -11.38 28.27 -5.96
C ASP A 372 -10.23 27.80 -6.85
N VAL A 373 -9.37 26.96 -6.30
CA VAL A 373 -8.23 26.36 -7.00
C VAL A 373 -8.55 24.91 -7.30
N GLU A 374 -8.31 24.54 -8.55
CA GLU A 374 -8.48 23.19 -9.03
C GLU A 374 -7.14 22.44 -8.98
N VAL A 375 -7.09 21.36 -8.21
CA VAL A 375 -5.89 20.55 -8.03
C VAL A 375 -6.19 19.14 -8.48
N ARG A 376 -5.38 18.57 -9.38
CA ARG A 376 -5.51 17.14 -9.69
C ARG A 376 -5.17 16.32 -8.47
N SER A 377 -6.01 15.32 -8.19
CA SER A 377 -5.68 14.38 -7.12
C SER A 377 -4.36 13.68 -7.46
N ALA A 378 -3.37 13.70 -6.58
CA ALA A 378 -2.30 12.73 -6.70
C ALA A 378 -2.91 11.41 -6.27
N PHE A 379 -3.22 10.60 -7.26
CA PHE A 379 -4.04 9.38 -7.20
C PHE A 379 -3.56 8.26 -6.26
N LEU A 380 -2.63 8.56 -5.34
CA LEU A 380 -1.82 7.58 -4.66
C LEU A 380 -1.84 7.69 -3.12
N GLY A 381 -2.84 8.30 -2.46
CA GLY A 381 -2.85 8.38 -0.98
C GLY A 381 -1.56 9.01 -0.39
N LEU A 382 -0.86 9.78 -1.23
CA LEU A 382 0.35 10.50 -0.89
C LEU A 382 -0.03 11.95 -0.75
N PRO A 383 0.40 12.62 0.32
CA PRO A 383 0.20 14.04 0.45
C PRO A 383 0.84 14.70 -0.75
N ILE A 384 0.06 15.52 -1.44
CA ILE A 384 0.65 16.43 -2.41
C ILE A 384 1.18 17.58 -1.61
N GLN A 385 2.47 17.50 -1.30
CA GLN A 385 3.17 18.59 -0.68
C GLN A 385 3.74 19.46 -1.80
N TYR A 386 3.17 20.65 -1.93
CA TYR A 386 3.77 21.71 -2.71
C TYR A 386 4.56 22.60 -1.75
N SER A 387 5.84 22.80 -2.04
CA SER A 387 6.79 23.56 -1.21
C SER A 387 7.57 24.52 -2.08
N ARG A 388 8.15 25.57 -1.49
CA ARG A 388 8.84 26.65 -2.23
C ARG A 388 7.88 27.42 -3.13
N LEU A 389 6.67 27.68 -2.61
CA LEU A 389 5.60 28.33 -3.37
C LEU A 389 5.91 29.82 -3.65
N LYS A 390 6.95 30.40 -3.02
CA LYS A 390 7.42 31.78 -3.23
C LYS A 390 6.29 32.83 -3.26
N VAL A 391 5.26 32.63 -2.45
CA VAL A 391 4.13 33.55 -2.30
C VAL A 391 4.56 34.69 -1.37
N LYS A 392 4.09 35.92 -1.59
CA LYS A 392 4.29 37.03 -0.64
C LYS A 392 3.57 36.71 0.68
N GLY A 393 4.28 36.21 1.69
CA GLY A 393 3.72 35.84 3.00
C GLY A 393 4.47 34.70 3.71
N SER A 394 3.86 34.12 4.75
CA SER A 394 4.42 33.05 5.60
C SER A 394 4.15 31.62 5.11
N VAL A 395 3.35 31.44 4.05
CA VAL A 395 2.98 30.12 3.52
C VAL A 395 3.97 29.66 2.44
N ASP A 396 5.01 28.93 2.84
CA ASP A 396 5.98 28.32 1.90
C ASP A 396 5.61 26.87 1.50
N LYS A 397 4.54 26.33 2.11
CA LYS A 397 4.13 24.94 1.94
C LYS A 397 2.61 24.79 2.05
N VAL A 398 2.03 24.11 1.06
CA VAL A 398 0.64 23.61 1.09
C VAL A 398 0.67 22.10 0.96
N THR A 399 -0.15 21.42 1.76
CA THR A 399 -0.28 19.97 1.67
C THR A 399 -1.73 19.52 1.58
N PHE A 400 -2.03 18.74 0.54
CA PHE A 400 -3.33 18.10 0.32
C PHE A 400 -3.29 16.66 0.83
N TYR A 401 -4.32 16.22 1.54
CA TYR A 401 -4.43 14.86 2.07
C TYR A 401 -5.82 14.29 1.75
N SER A 402 -5.88 13.00 1.41
CA SER A 402 -7.13 12.24 1.40
C SER A 402 -7.55 11.96 2.85
N ILE A 403 -8.72 12.47 3.26
CA ILE A 403 -9.26 12.27 4.61
C ILE A 403 -10.08 10.98 4.64
N VAL A 404 -9.87 10.21 5.72
CA VAL A 404 -10.76 9.11 6.14
C VAL A 404 -11.22 9.45 7.56
N LYS A 405 -12.54 9.53 7.77
CA LYS A 405 -13.22 9.59 9.06
C LYS A 405 -12.95 8.25 9.73
N LEU A 406 -12.09 8.26 10.74
CA LEU A 406 -11.88 7.10 11.58
C LEU A 406 -13.11 6.97 12.50
N SER A 407 -13.67 5.77 12.59
CA SER A 407 -14.94 5.48 13.28
C SER A 407 -15.03 5.99 14.72
N ASP A 408 -13.89 6.25 15.38
CA ASP A 408 -13.85 6.52 16.82
C ASP A 408 -12.95 7.69 17.25
N LYS A 409 -12.51 8.58 16.34
CA LYS A 409 -11.65 9.73 16.71
C LYS A 409 -11.96 11.01 15.96
N THR A 410 -11.86 12.13 16.68
CA THR A 410 -11.79 13.52 16.17
C THR A 410 -10.52 13.80 15.33
N GLU A 411 -9.65 12.81 15.14
CA GLU A 411 -8.44 12.93 14.32
C GLU A 411 -8.67 12.33 12.92
N ASN A 412 -8.54 13.16 11.89
CA ASN A 412 -8.53 12.73 10.49
C ASN A 412 -7.35 11.78 10.23
N GLY A 413 -7.65 10.55 9.81
CA GLY A 413 -6.65 9.56 9.42
C GLY A 413 -6.14 9.78 7.99
N ARG A 414 -4.89 9.37 7.73
CA ARG A 414 -4.34 9.36 6.37
C ARG A 414 -4.44 7.97 5.75
N LYS A 415 -5.02 7.88 4.56
CA LYS A 415 -5.06 6.64 3.77
C LYS A 415 -3.67 6.23 3.27
N THR A 416 -3.39 4.92 3.28
CA THR A 416 -2.15 4.35 2.73
C THR A 416 -2.13 4.47 1.21
N SER A 417 -0.94 4.51 0.61
CA SER A 417 -0.81 4.55 -0.84
C SER A 417 -1.39 3.30 -1.49
N PRO A 418 -2.25 3.42 -2.52
CA PRO A 418 -2.76 2.31 -3.30
C PRO A 418 -1.70 1.76 -4.28
N LEU A 419 -0.65 2.53 -4.60
CA LEU A 419 0.49 2.06 -5.41
C LEU A 419 1.55 1.43 -4.52
N ARG A 420 2.01 0.25 -4.92
CA ARG A 420 3.12 -0.49 -4.31
C ARG A 420 4.15 -0.83 -5.38
N ILE A 421 5.41 -0.52 -5.10
CA ILE A 421 6.53 -0.98 -5.91
C ILE A 421 6.95 -2.36 -5.42
N ILE A 422 7.07 -3.32 -6.33
CA ILE A 422 7.45 -4.70 -6.07
C ILE A 422 8.71 -5.00 -6.88
N PHE A 423 9.66 -5.71 -6.27
CA PHE A 423 10.84 -6.23 -6.97
C PHE A 423 10.77 -7.74 -7.02
N VAL A 424 10.91 -8.30 -8.21
CA VAL A 424 10.86 -9.74 -8.45
C VAL A 424 12.01 -10.12 -9.36
N LYS A 425 12.65 -11.24 -9.07
CA LYS A 425 13.81 -11.74 -9.78
C LYS A 425 13.37 -12.36 -11.11
N THR A 426 14.00 -11.91 -12.19
CA THR A 426 13.87 -12.40 -13.56
C THR A 426 15.26 -12.84 -14.02
N GLY A 427 15.53 -14.15 -13.96
CA GLY A 427 16.89 -14.67 -14.16
C GLY A 427 17.81 -14.33 -12.98
N GLN A 428 18.89 -13.57 -13.21
CA GLN A 428 19.84 -13.15 -12.16
C GLN A 428 19.60 -11.72 -11.64
N GLU A 429 18.67 -10.99 -12.25
CA GLU A 429 18.41 -9.58 -11.96
C GLU A 429 17.01 -9.42 -11.37
N TYR A 430 16.77 -8.30 -10.70
CA TYR A 430 15.47 -7.89 -10.24
C TYR A 430 14.84 -6.93 -11.25
N ALA A 431 13.56 -7.14 -11.55
CA ALA A 431 12.72 -6.22 -12.30
C ALA A 431 11.73 -5.51 -11.36
N ALA A 432 11.37 -4.28 -11.73
CA ALA A 432 10.43 -3.45 -10.97
C ALA A 432 9.01 -3.58 -11.53
N TYR A 433 8.06 -3.87 -10.65
CA TYR A 433 6.64 -3.96 -10.93
C TYR A 433 5.87 -2.98 -10.06
N CYS A 434 4.70 -2.58 -10.55
CA CYS A 434 3.75 -1.75 -9.82
C CYS A 434 2.48 -2.57 -9.57
N LEU A 435 2.05 -2.61 -8.30
CA LEU A 435 0.75 -3.10 -7.90
C LEU A 435 -0.12 -1.93 -7.46
N ILE A 436 -1.31 -1.83 -8.05
CA ILE A 436 -2.36 -0.91 -7.62
C ILE A 436 -3.46 -1.69 -6.93
N LEU A 437 -3.92 -1.19 -5.79
CA LEU A 437 -5.10 -1.68 -5.09
C LEU A 437 -6.18 -0.58 -5.07
N LYS A 438 -7.18 -0.70 -5.95
CA LYS A 438 -8.28 0.25 -6.11
C LYS A 438 -9.18 0.24 -4.87
N SER A 439 -9.55 1.42 -4.39
CA SER A 439 -10.46 1.61 -3.24
C SER A 439 -10.95 3.07 -3.16
N HIS A 440 -12.03 3.35 -2.44
CA HIS A 440 -12.53 4.73 -2.24
C HIS A 440 -11.52 5.60 -1.49
N LEU A 441 -11.12 6.77 -2.01
CA LEU A 441 -10.12 7.60 -1.33
C LEU A 441 -10.67 8.50 -0.22
N SER A 442 -11.97 8.80 -0.24
CA SER A 442 -12.68 9.52 0.82
C SER A 442 -13.99 8.81 1.17
N ASP A 443 -14.52 9.08 2.37
CA ASP A 443 -15.77 8.46 2.85
C ASP A 443 -17.03 9.01 2.15
N GLU A 444 -16.93 10.18 1.52
CA GLU A 444 -18.03 10.79 0.76
C GLU A 444 -17.84 10.51 -0.73
N PHE A 445 -18.79 9.76 -1.29
CA PHE A 445 -18.92 9.54 -2.73
C PHE A 445 -19.57 10.78 -3.33
N VAL A 446 -18.86 11.46 -4.23
CA VAL A 446 -19.40 12.53 -5.06
C VAL A 446 -19.67 11.89 -6.41
N GLU A 447 -20.92 11.91 -6.86
CA GLU A 447 -21.36 11.22 -8.10
C GLU A 447 -20.58 11.65 -9.35
N GLN A 448 -20.01 12.86 -9.36
CA GLN A 448 -19.11 13.30 -10.41
C GLN A 448 -17.68 12.87 -10.06
N ALA A 449 -17.20 11.86 -10.79
CA ALA A 449 -15.80 11.43 -10.79
C ALA A 449 -14.90 12.46 -11.49
N ASP A 450 -14.85 13.69 -10.98
CA ASP A 450 -13.89 14.67 -11.46
C ASP A 450 -12.49 14.28 -10.97
N SER A 451 -11.56 14.21 -11.93
CA SER A 451 -10.13 13.96 -11.67
C SER A 451 -9.44 15.09 -10.90
N THR A 452 -10.21 16.14 -10.62
CA THR A 452 -9.80 17.42 -10.07
C THR A 452 -10.61 17.70 -8.82
N ILE A 453 -9.95 18.29 -7.83
CA ILE A 453 -10.57 18.68 -6.57
C ILE A 453 -10.54 20.19 -6.54
N ARG A 454 -11.71 20.81 -6.36
CA ARG A 454 -11.84 22.25 -6.20
C ARG A 454 -11.74 22.61 -4.72
N TYR A 455 -10.87 23.55 -4.40
CA TYR A 455 -10.63 24.01 -3.04
C TYR A 455 -10.64 25.53 -2.96
N THR A 456 -11.35 26.07 -2.00
CA THR A 456 -11.27 27.49 -1.68
C THR A 456 -10.04 27.76 -0.80
N LEU A 457 -8.98 28.34 -1.39
CA LEU A 457 -7.77 28.71 -0.66
C LEU A 457 -7.98 30.06 0.05
N LYS A 458 -7.66 30.14 1.34
CA LYS A 458 -7.54 31.39 2.12
C LYS A 458 -6.06 31.69 2.37
N SER A 459 -5.69 32.96 2.34
CA SER A 459 -4.30 33.45 2.37
C SER A 459 -3.49 33.08 3.62
N ASP A 460 -4.14 32.60 4.68
CA ASP A 460 -3.55 32.22 5.96
C ASP A 460 -3.43 30.70 6.21
N ASN A 461 -4.02 29.85 5.35
CA ASN A 461 -4.11 28.41 5.61
C ASN A 461 -3.05 27.58 4.87
N SER A 462 -2.08 27.06 5.62
CA SER A 462 -1.03 26.13 5.13
C SER A 462 -1.50 24.66 5.00
N LYS A 463 -2.71 24.35 5.48
CA LYS A 463 -3.33 23.02 5.42
C LYS A 463 -4.73 23.12 4.84
N VAL A 464 -4.99 22.38 3.78
CA VAL A 464 -6.29 22.34 3.10
C VAL A 464 -6.81 20.92 3.13
N ASN A 465 -8.04 20.77 3.60
CA ASN A 465 -8.77 19.50 3.69
C ASN A 465 -9.73 19.39 2.50
N GLY A 466 -9.88 18.21 1.92
CA GLY A 466 -11.04 17.95 1.06
C GLY A 466 -11.17 16.51 0.60
N HIS A 467 -12.35 16.27 0.05
CA HIS A 467 -12.84 14.97 -0.35
C HIS A 467 -12.37 14.68 -1.79
N ILE A 468 -11.96 13.44 -2.06
CA ILE A 468 -11.27 13.08 -3.30
C ILE A 468 -11.93 11.83 -3.87
N ASN A 469 -12.52 11.97 -5.05
CA ASN A 469 -12.93 10.83 -5.86
C ASN A 469 -11.95 10.58 -7.01
N ILE A 470 -11.75 9.31 -7.35
CA ILE A 470 -10.81 8.87 -8.39
C ILE A 470 -11.58 8.12 -9.47
N ASN A 471 -11.43 8.58 -10.72
CA ASN A 471 -11.69 7.74 -11.89
C ASN A 471 -10.49 6.79 -12.11
N TRP A 472 -10.61 5.55 -11.63
CA TRP A 472 -9.51 4.56 -11.71
C TRP A 472 -9.13 4.18 -13.13
N ASN A 473 -10.04 4.31 -14.11
CA ASN A 473 -9.74 4.01 -15.51
C ASN A 473 -8.77 5.04 -16.10
N ASN A 474 -8.97 6.32 -15.78
CA ASN A 474 -8.04 7.38 -16.18
C ASN A 474 -6.66 7.20 -15.55
N VAL A 475 -6.61 6.81 -14.27
CA VAL A 475 -5.36 6.52 -13.55
C VAL A 475 -4.63 5.36 -14.17
N GLU A 476 -5.35 4.27 -14.44
CA GLU A 476 -4.81 3.08 -15.07
C GLU A 476 -4.21 3.40 -16.45
N SER A 477 -4.93 4.18 -17.27
CA SER A 477 -4.43 4.68 -18.56
C SER A 477 -3.14 5.49 -18.41
N LEU A 478 -3.10 6.44 -17.47
CA LEU A 478 -1.90 7.25 -17.20
C LEU A 478 -0.71 6.43 -16.71
N LEU A 479 -0.94 5.33 -15.99
CA LEU A 479 0.11 4.48 -15.43
C LEU A 479 0.66 3.45 -16.43
N LYS A 480 -0.18 3.06 -17.40
CA LYS A 480 0.16 2.18 -18.52
C LYS A 480 0.85 2.92 -19.67
N LYS A 481 0.60 4.22 -19.84
CA LYS A 481 1.27 5.04 -20.86
C LYS A 481 2.79 5.05 -20.68
N ASN A 482 3.51 4.73 -21.75
CA ASN A 482 4.97 4.87 -21.79
C ASN A 482 5.34 6.36 -21.65
N LEU A 483 6.11 6.67 -20.61
CA LEU A 483 6.46 8.05 -20.27
C LEU A 483 7.44 8.67 -21.28
N LYS A 484 8.04 7.86 -22.16
CA LYS A 484 8.95 8.31 -23.21
C LYS A 484 8.28 8.74 -24.53
N ASN A 485 7.09 8.23 -24.85
CA ASN A 485 6.52 8.35 -26.21
C ASN A 485 5.59 9.57 -26.45
N GLU A 486 5.13 10.26 -25.42
CA GLU A 486 4.20 11.42 -25.57
C GLU A 486 4.90 12.77 -25.83
N ARG A 487 6.22 12.80 -26.03
CA ARG A 487 6.95 14.08 -26.25
C ARG A 487 6.86 14.62 -27.67
N GLY A 488 6.18 13.94 -28.58
CA GLY A 488 5.87 14.46 -29.92
C GLY A 488 4.84 15.60 -29.91
N ASP A 489 3.88 15.57 -28.98
CA ASP A 489 2.66 16.41 -29.09
C ASP A 489 2.56 17.54 -28.05
N VAL A 490 3.40 17.56 -27.00
CA VAL A 490 3.33 18.60 -25.95
C VAL A 490 4.25 19.80 -26.23
N ASN A 491 5.00 19.77 -27.33
CA ASN A 491 5.77 20.92 -27.85
C ASN A 491 5.04 21.63 -29.01
N GLY A 492 3.70 21.64 -29.00
CA GLY A 492 2.91 22.55 -29.81
C GLY A 492 2.92 23.95 -29.20
N LYS A 493 3.96 24.73 -29.55
CA LYS A 493 4.13 26.20 -29.46
C LYS A 493 3.69 26.93 -28.17
#